data_AF-A0A1X7TKX1-F1
#
_entry.id   AF-A0A1X7TKX1-F1
#
_cell.length_a   1.000
_cell.length_b   1.000
_cell.length_c   1.000
_cell.angle_alpha   90.00
_cell.angle_beta   90.00
_cell.angle_gamma   90.00
#
_symmetry.space_group_name_H-M   'P 1'
#
loop_
_entity.id
_entity.type
_entity.pdbx_description
1 polymer ?
#
loop_
_entity_poly.entity_id
_entity_poly.type
_entity_poly.pdbx_seq_one_letter_code
_entity_poly.pdbx_strand_id
1 'polypeptide(L)'
;MTTREGYIAAQSVLGLVGPLIVVVGMFIAGMCLKPSPDKLVRIMFPYINRHGTQTVMFGYVIGRVYIIFLFVIILVNIYFTMAIFFAHVVIVRSETYNPFGGFDCFDENRNEVNSTTMREAFELRRSNRTIECYAWQLNMAGAVGQATGTLLFSWAVVSVVTWIILKTHKKISRSKYKKYKDRILGVIQFGIYMIPASMTAGTAVLRSVRFISLLSYLELLAFCIILWASTMVLHCFLSEELDTIEDLIDKGVRDRVDSELSSGSNEGVGEMITRKDITTTYKENIKKLIGKMAEVECQKAVTNKIAVYLEEDLETVTTEAFSRVRQGIIKETERPVEGTQNDINDVQQIELVVHLNGDTGEQAGNEEEEEEEENGEIPTVMSTEV
;
A
#
# COMPACT_ATOMS: atom_id res chain seq x y z
N MET A 1 -46.64 -15.60 -7.30
CA MET A 1 -45.73 -16.17 -6.30
C MET A 1 -44.42 -16.51 -6.97
N THR A 2 -43.32 -16.01 -6.42
CA THR A 2 -41.97 -16.33 -6.87
C THR A 2 -41.54 -17.62 -6.17
N THR A 3 -40.94 -18.59 -6.89
CA THR A 3 -40.44 -19.80 -6.24
C THR A 3 -39.08 -19.53 -5.58
N ARG A 4 -38.70 -20.33 -4.57
CA ARG A 4 -37.36 -20.29 -3.95
C ARG A 4 -36.23 -20.30 -4.98
N GLU A 5 -36.34 -21.18 -5.98
CA GLU A 5 -35.37 -21.28 -7.07
C GLU A 5 -35.31 -19.98 -7.91
N GLY A 6 -36.45 -19.30 -8.08
CA GLY A 6 -36.50 -18.00 -8.74
C GLY A 6 -35.74 -16.91 -7.98
N TYR A 7 -35.88 -16.85 -6.65
CA TYR A 7 -35.10 -15.94 -5.81
C TYR A 7 -33.59 -16.25 -5.88
N ILE A 8 -33.20 -17.51 -5.72
CA ILE A 8 -31.79 -17.94 -5.77
C ILE A 8 -31.18 -17.66 -7.16
N ALA A 9 -31.91 -17.96 -8.24
CA ALA A 9 -31.46 -17.71 -9.59
C ALA A 9 -31.29 -16.21 -9.86
N ALA A 10 -32.27 -15.38 -9.49
CA ALA A 10 -32.17 -13.94 -9.67
C ALA A 10 -31.00 -13.34 -8.89
N GLN A 11 -30.83 -13.75 -7.63
CA GLN A 11 -29.72 -13.29 -6.78
C GLN A 11 -28.37 -13.71 -7.36
N SER A 12 -28.26 -14.93 -7.87
CA SER A 12 -27.02 -15.46 -8.49
C SER A 12 -26.71 -14.74 -9.80
N VAL A 13 -27.72 -14.49 -10.64
CA VAL A 13 -27.54 -13.77 -11.91
C VAL A 13 -27.12 -12.32 -11.66
N LEU A 14 -27.79 -11.62 -10.72
CA LEU A 14 -27.41 -10.25 -10.36
C LEU A 14 -26.01 -10.19 -9.76
N GLY A 15 -25.69 -11.11 -8.86
CA GLY A 15 -24.37 -11.23 -8.23
C GLY A 15 -23.24 -11.65 -9.17
N LEU A 16 -23.53 -12.22 -10.34
CA LEU A 16 -22.52 -12.59 -11.35
C LEU A 16 -22.40 -11.55 -12.46
N VAL A 17 -23.53 -11.08 -13.01
CA VAL A 17 -23.55 -10.19 -14.17
C VAL A 17 -23.28 -8.74 -13.77
N GLY A 18 -23.87 -8.27 -12.67
CA GLY A 18 -23.70 -6.89 -12.19
C GLY A 18 -22.23 -6.50 -11.99
N PRO A 19 -21.45 -7.30 -11.23
CA PRO A 19 -20.03 -7.02 -11.01
C PRO A 19 -19.20 -7.06 -12.28
N LEU A 20 -19.54 -7.95 -13.22
CA LEU A 20 -18.82 -8.08 -14.48
C LEU A 20 -18.93 -6.78 -15.29
N ILE A 21 -20.12 -6.16 -15.32
CA ILE A 21 -20.32 -4.86 -15.98
C ILE A 21 -19.42 -3.79 -15.34
N VAL A 22 -19.37 -3.73 -14.00
CA VAL A 22 -18.53 -2.76 -13.27
C VAL A 22 -17.05 -2.99 -13.58
N VAL A 23 -16.57 -4.24 -13.49
CA VAL A 23 -15.16 -4.59 -13.69
C VAL A 23 -14.74 -4.36 -15.14
N VAL A 24 -15.57 -4.73 -16.12
CA VAL A 24 -15.31 -4.44 -17.53
C VAL A 24 -15.29 -2.94 -17.77
N GLY A 25 -16.21 -2.19 -17.18
CA GLY A 25 -16.22 -0.73 -17.23
C GLY A 25 -14.93 -0.11 -16.66
N MET A 26 -14.47 -0.58 -15.50
CA MET A 26 -13.21 -0.14 -14.90
C MET A 26 -11.99 -0.55 -15.72
N PHE A 27 -12.00 -1.75 -16.30
CA PHE A 27 -10.93 -2.22 -17.17
C PHE A 27 -10.83 -1.39 -18.45
N ILE A 28 -11.96 -1.15 -19.13
CA ILE A 28 -12.02 -0.28 -20.31
C ILE A 28 -11.62 1.14 -19.93
N ALA A 29 -12.12 1.69 -18.83
CA ALA A 29 -11.72 3.01 -18.36
C ALA A 29 -10.22 3.08 -18.08
N GLY A 30 -9.63 2.07 -17.44
CA GLY A 30 -8.19 2.00 -17.16
C GLY A 30 -7.32 1.77 -18.40
N MET A 31 -7.86 1.16 -19.46
CA MET A 31 -7.15 0.93 -20.72
C MET A 31 -7.31 2.08 -21.74
N CYS A 32 -8.50 2.68 -21.81
CA CYS A 32 -8.87 3.68 -22.81
C CYS A 32 -8.67 5.12 -22.31
N LEU A 33 -8.87 5.39 -21.01
CA LEU A 33 -8.51 6.68 -20.46
C LEU A 33 -6.99 6.68 -20.21
N LYS A 34 -6.36 7.84 -20.38
CA LYS A 34 -4.91 8.05 -20.18
C LYS A 34 -4.43 8.09 -18.71
N PRO A 35 -5.02 7.41 -17.71
CA PRO A 35 -4.24 6.94 -16.58
C PRO A 35 -3.56 5.62 -16.96
N SER A 36 -2.23 5.58 -16.94
CA SER A 36 -1.54 4.29 -16.89
C SER A 36 -2.04 3.51 -15.66
N PRO A 37 -2.05 2.16 -15.68
CA PRO A 37 -2.49 1.34 -14.55
C PRO A 37 -1.83 1.76 -13.23
N ASP A 38 -0.62 2.29 -13.30
CA ASP A 38 0.10 2.89 -12.17
C ASP A 38 -0.70 4.00 -11.47
N LYS A 39 -1.34 4.91 -12.23
CA LYS A 39 -2.14 5.99 -11.63
C LYS A 39 -3.36 5.44 -10.89
N LEU A 40 -4.03 4.44 -11.45
CA LEU A 40 -5.23 3.85 -10.84
C LEU A 40 -4.89 3.09 -9.56
N VAL A 41 -3.80 2.32 -9.59
CA VAL A 41 -3.26 1.64 -8.40
C VAL A 41 -2.89 2.64 -7.29
N ARG A 42 -2.30 3.80 -7.63
CA ARG A 42 -1.99 4.86 -6.66
C ARG A 42 -3.22 5.53 -6.04
N ILE A 43 -4.31 5.69 -6.79
CA ILE A 43 -5.57 6.24 -6.26
C ILE A 43 -6.17 5.29 -5.21
N MET A 44 -6.14 3.98 -5.45
CA MET A 44 -6.68 3.00 -4.49
C MET A 44 -5.75 2.72 -3.31
N PHE A 45 -4.45 2.84 -3.51
CA PHE A 45 -3.46 2.62 -2.47
C PHE A 45 -2.65 3.90 -2.26
N PRO A 46 -3.12 4.81 -1.40
CA PRO A 46 -2.51 6.14 -1.23
C PRO A 46 -1.09 6.10 -0.66
N TYR A 47 -0.64 4.95 -0.15
CA TYR A 47 0.73 4.73 0.29
C TYR A 47 1.71 4.41 -0.85
N ILE A 48 1.22 4.25 -2.09
CA ILE A 48 2.05 4.08 -3.28
C ILE A 48 2.27 5.46 -3.89
N ASN A 49 3.46 6.00 -3.67
CA ASN A 49 3.83 7.32 -4.15
C ASN A 49 4.71 7.22 -5.40
N ARG A 50 4.73 8.28 -6.18
CA ARG A 50 5.68 8.42 -7.28
C ARG A 50 6.88 9.20 -6.74
N HIS A 51 8.07 8.64 -6.84
CA HIS A 51 9.31 9.39 -6.63
C HIS A 51 10.07 9.43 -7.96
N GLY A 52 9.94 10.57 -8.65
CA GLY A 52 10.47 10.78 -10.00
C GLY A 52 9.91 9.81 -11.04
N THR A 53 10.78 9.02 -11.67
CA THR A 53 10.40 8.01 -12.68
C THR A 53 9.98 6.67 -12.07
N GLN A 54 10.19 6.49 -10.75
CA GLN A 54 9.94 5.23 -10.06
C GLN A 54 8.67 5.30 -9.21
N THR A 55 8.00 4.15 -9.10
CA THR A 55 6.84 3.99 -8.22
C THR A 55 7.31 3.31 -6.95
N VAL A 56 7.04 3.93 -5.80
CA VAL A 56 7.57 3.52 -4.51
C VAL A 56 6.43 3.19 -3.56
N MET A 57 6.54 2.08 -2.84
CA MET A 57 5.58 1.64 -1.83
C MET A 57 6.34 1.33 -0.55
N PHE A 58 6.05 2.08 0.52
CA PHE A 58 6.74 1.96 1.80
C PHE A 58 8.29 1.99 1.70
N GLY A 59 8.83 2.78 0.76
CA GLY A 59 10.28 2.91 0.52
C GLY A 59 10.89 1.88 -0.45
N TYR A 60 10.09 0.98 -1.03
CA TYR A 60 10.55 -0.02 -2.00
C TYR A 60 10.17 0.36 -3.43
N VAL A 61 11.10 0.18 -4.38
CA VAL A 61 10.83 0.38 -5.80
C VAL A 61 10.00 -0.78 -6.34
N ILE A 62 8.82 -0.47 -6.82
CA ILE A 62 7.91 -1.44 -7.42
C ILE A 62 8.21 -1.56 -8.92
N GLY A 63 8.43 -2.81 -9.37
CA GLY A 63 8.52 -3.12 -10.79
C GLY A 63 7.16 -3.04 -11.51
N ARG A 64 7.16 -2.70 -12.80
CA ARG A 64 5.94 -2.57 -13.63
C ARG A 64 5.06 -3.84 -13.63
N VAL A 65 5.67 -5.03 -13.60
CA VAL A 65 4.95 -6.31 -13.54
C VAL A 65 4.12 -6.44 -12.26
N TYR A 66 4.66 -5.98 -11.12
CA TYR A 66 3.95 -6.02 -9.85
C TYR A 66 2.76 -5.06 -9.83
N ILE A 67 2.88 -3.88 -10.46
CA ILE A 67 1.75 -2.94 -10.60
C ILE A 67 0.61 -3.59 -11.38
N ILE A 68 0.91 -4.28 -12.48
CA ILE A 68 -0.09 -5.01 -13.27
C ILE A 68 -0.77 -6.09 -12.40
N PHE A 69 0.00 -6.82 -11.60
CA PHE A 69 -0.56 -7.84 -10.72
C PHE A 69 -1.45 -7.23 -9.61
N LEU A 70 -1.02 -6.14 -8.98
CA LEU A 70 -1.84 -5.39 -8.03
C LEU A 70 -3.13 -4.88 -8.66
N PHE A 71 -3.07 -4.40 -9.90
CA PHE A 71 -4.25 -3.98 -10.66
C PHE A 71 -5.22 -5.15 -10.88
N VAL A 72 -4.73 -6.33 -11.24
CA VAL A 72 -5.57 -7.54 -11.38
C VAL A 72 -6.19 -7.94 -10.03
N ILE A 73 -5.43 -7.93 -8.93
CA ILE A 73 -5.96 -8.21 -7.58
C ILE A 73 -7.07 -7.23 -7.22
N ILE A 74 -6.86 -5.93 -7.47
CA ILE A 74 -7.86 -4.90 -7.24
C ILE A 74 -9.15 -5.22 -7.98
N LEU A 75 -9.07 -5.56 -9.28
CA LEU A 75 -10.25 -5.89 -10.08
C LEU A 75 -10.98 -7.12 -9.53
N VAL A 76 -10.25 -8.14 -9.08
CA VAL A 76 -10.82 -9.33 -8.44
C VAL A 76 -11.53 -8.95 -7.13
N ASN A 77 -10.92 -8.14 -6.28
CA ASN A 77 -11.54 -7.68 -5.03
C ASN A 77 -12.82 -6.88 -5.31
N ILE A 78 -12.78 -5.94 -6.27
CA ILE A 78 -13.94 -5.15 -6.69
C ILE A 78 -15.04 -6.06 -7.24
N TYR A 79 -14.70 -7.07 -8.05
CA TYR A 79 -15.65 -8.04 -8.56
C TYR A 79 -16.44 -8.70 -7.42
N PHE A 80 -15.73 -9.28 -6.45
CA PHE A 80 -16.40 -10.00 -5.35
C PHE A 80 -17.13 -9.06 -4.38
N THR A 81 -16.59 -7.87 -4.10
CA THR A 81 -17.29 -6.87 -3.29
C THR A 81 -18.59 -6.43 -3.97
N MET A 82 -18.56 -6.17 -5.29
CA MET A 82 -19.76 -5.86 -6.05
C MET A 82 -20.71 -7.06 -6.12
N ALA A 83 -20.19 -8.29 -6.17
CA ALA A 83 -21.03 -9.49 -6.18
C ALA A 83 -21.86 -9.59 -4.91
N ILE A 84 -21.23 -9.32 -3.75
CA ILE A 84 -21.91 -9.23 -2.45
C ILE A 84 -22.94 -8.09 -2.49
N PHE A 85 -22.57 -6.91 -2.98
CA PHE A 85 -23.49 -5.78 -3.10
C PHE A 85 -24.74 -6.13 -3.93
N PHE A 86 -24.57 -6.62 -5.15
CA PHE A 86 -25.67 -6.97 -6.04
C PHE A 86 -26.49 -8.16 -5.53
N ALA A 87 -25.88 -9.07 -4.77
CA ALA A 87 -26.61 -10.16 -4.11
C ALA A 87 -27.57 -9.65 -3.03
N HIS A 88 -27.24 -8.56 -2.32
CA HIS A 88 -28.06 -8.05 -1.21
C HIS A 88 -28.93 -6.84 -1.54
N VAL A 89 -28.72 -6.18 -2.69
CA VAL A 89 -29.41 -4.92 -2.99
C VAL A 89 -30.90 -5.09 -3.31
N VAL A 90 -31.28 -6.19 -3.98
CA VAL A 90 -32.67 -6.41 -4.45
C VAL A 90 -33.44 -7.42 -3.62
N ILE A 91 -32.74 -8.36 -2.97
CA ILE A 91 -33.34 -9.47 -2.24
C ILE A 91 -32.87 -9.44 -0.79
N VAL A 92 -33.83 -9.29 0.13
CA VAL A 92 -33.59 -9.39 1.57
C VAL A 92 -33.90 -10.80 2.02
N ARG A 93 -33.00 -11.35 2.84
CA ARG A 93 -33.17 -12.66 3.46
C ARG A 93 -33.39 -12.53 4.96
N SER A 94 -34.30 -13.35 5.48
CA SER A 94 -34.45 -13.58 6.91
C SER A 94 -34.47 -15.08 7.19
N GLU A 95 -33.74 -15.50 8.22
CA GLU A 95 -33.87 -16.86 8.80
C GLU A 95 -34.94 -16.91 9.88
N THR A 96 -35.50 -15.75 10.23
CA THR A 96 -36.60 -15.65 11.18
C THR A 96 -37.92 -15.54 10.43
N TYR A 97 -38.81 -16.50 10.68
CA TYR A 97 -40.18 -16.45 10.16
C TYR A 97 -40.92 -15.29 10.82
N ASN A 98 -41.42 -14.36 10.00
CA ASN A 98 -42.32 -13.30 10.43
C ASN A 98 -43.58 -13.33 9.55
N PRO A 99 -44.75 -13.78 10.08
CA PRO A 99 -45.97 -13.87 9.29
C PRO A 99 -46.50 -12.50 8.83
N PHE A 100 -46.04 -11.40 9.43
CA PHE A 100 -46.45 -10.04 9.08
C PHE A 100 -45.46 -9.31 8.17
N GLY A 101 -44.32 -9.93 7.83
CA GLY A 101 -43.19 -9.26 7.21
C GLY A 101 -43.26 -9.09 5.69
N GLY A 102 -44.28 -9.64 5.02
CA GLY A 102 -44.33 -9.64 3.54
C GLY A 102 -43.22 -10.47 2.88
N PHE A 103 -42.62 -11.42 3.60
CA PHE A 103 -41.61 -12.33 3.08
C PHE A 103 -42.26 -13.64 2.60
N ASP A 104 -41.79 -14.15 1.46
CA ASP A 104 -42.10 -15.50 0.99
C ASP A 104 -41.16 -16.49 1.71
N CYS A 105 -41.71 -17.38 2.54
CA CYS A 105 -40.94 -18.33 3.35
C CYS A 105 -41.04 -19.75 2.82
N PHE A 106 -39.92 -20.49 2.84
CA PHE A 106 -39.82 -21.86 2.34
C PHE A 106 -39.18 -22.78 3.39
N ASP A 107 -39.71 -24.00 3.51
CA ASP A 107 -39.14 -25.08 4.34
C ASP A 107 -38.04 -25.83 3.57
N GLU A 108 -37.23 -26.66 4.25
CA GLU A 108 -36.14 -27.46 3.68
C GLU A 108 -36.62 -28.39 2.56
N ASN A 109 -37.89 -28.82 2.61
CA ASN A 109 -38.57 -29.62 1.57
C ASN A 109 -39.07 -28.79 0.37
N ARG A 110 -38.71 -27.51 0.29
CA ARG A 110 -39.09 -26.55 -0.77
C ARG A 110 -40.59 -26.25 -0.88
N ASN A 111 -41.35 -26.66 0.12
CA ASN A 111 -42.76 -26.30 0.22
C ASN A 111 -42.85 -24.87 0.77
N GLU A 112 -43.73 -24.08 0.15
CA GLU A 112 -44.06 -22.75 0.64
C GLU A 112 -44.73 -22.86 2.01
N VAL A 113 -44.23 -22.07 2.97
CA VAL A 113 -44.73 -22.05 4.34
C VAL A 113 -45.68 -20.87 4.47
N ASN A 114 -46.95 -21.10 4.14
CA ASN A 114 -48.02 -20.14 4.40
C ASN A 114 -48.72 -20.51 5.70
N SER A 115 -48.11 -20.16 6.84
CA SER A 115 -48.79 -20.30 8.14
C SER A 115 -49.80 -19.18 8.29
N THR A 116 -51.08 -19.52 8.29
CA THR A 116 -52.18 -18.54 8.40
C THR A 116 -52.43 -18.10 9.84
N THR A 117 -51.86 -18.78 10.84
CA THR A 117 -52.08 -18.47 12.26
C THR A 117 -50.78 -18.28 13.05
N MET A 118 -50.80 -17.40 14.08
CA MET A 118 -49.62 -17.17 14.94
C MET A 118 -49.14 -18.44 15.67
N ARG A 119 -50.05 -19.38 15.95
CA ARG A 119 -49.70 -20.63 16.66
C ARG A 119 -48.83 -21.54 15.80
N GLU A 120 -49.18 -21.69 14.51
CA GLU A 120 -48.37 -22.42 13.54
C GLU A 120 -46.99 -21.78 13.36
N ALA A 121 -46.93 -20.45 13.33
CA ALA A 121 -45.67 -19.70 13.27
C ALA A 121 -44.73 -20.01 14.45
N PHE A 122 -45.27 -20.09 15.68
CA PHE A 122 -44.50 -20.45 16.86
C PHE A 122 -44.08 -21.92 16.88
N GLU A 123 -44.95 -22.82 16.43
CA GLU A 123 -44.63 -24.25 16.32
C GLU A 123 -43.55 -24.51 15.26
N LEU A 124 -43.60 -23.81 14.13
CA LEU A 124 -42.57 -23.82 13.08
C LEU A 124 -41.23 -23.30 13.59
N ARG A 125 -41.23 -22.19 14.34
CA ARG A 125 -40.02 -21.62 14.97
C ARG A 125 -39.41 -22.54 16.04
N ARG A 126 -40.25 -23.34 16.70
CA ARG A 126 -39.82 -24.30 17.73
C ARG A 126 -39.39 -25.64 17.12
N SER A 127 -39.94 -26.00 15.97
CA SER A 127 -39.43 -27.11 15.18
C SER A 127 -38.04 -26.72 14.68
N ASN A 128 -37.06 -27.60 14.83
CA ASN A 128 -35.66 -27.34 14.46
C ASN A 128 -35.46 -27.32 12.93
N ARG A 129 -36.46 -26.84 12.18
CA ARG A 129 -36.48 -26.76 10.72
C ARG A 129 -35.81 -25.46 10.27
N THR A 130 -35.06 -25.55 9.20
CA THR A 130 -34.43 -24.39 8.58
C THR A 130 -35.46 -23.70 7.68
N ILE A 131 -35.95 -22.54 8.10
CA ILE A 131 -36.89 -21.73 7.31
C ILE A 131 -36.11 -20.60 6.64
N GLU A 132 -36.22 -20.51 5.32
CA GLU A 132 -35.60 -19.45 4.53
C GLU A 132 -36.68 -18.51 4.00
N CYS A 133 -36.65 -17.25 4.40
CA CYS A 133 -37.61 -16.23 3.98
C CYS A 133 -36.93 -15.20 3.06
N TYR A 134 -37.58 -14.89 1.94
CA TYR A 134 -37.11 -13.96 0.91
C TYR A 134 -38.14 -12.86 0.68
N ALA A 135 -37.67 -11.64 0.47
CA ALA A 135 -38.52 -10.54 0.00
C ALA A 135 -37.81 -9.73 -1.08
N TRP A 136 -38.60 -9.30 -2.07
CA TRP A 136 -38.20 -8.27 -3.02
C TRP A 136 -38.25 -6.91 -2.33
N GLN A 137 -37.14 -6.53 -1.72
CA GLN A 137 -37.02 -5.25 -1.03
C GLN A 137 -35.66 -4.63 -1.35
N LEU A 138 -35.68 -3.37 -1.76
CA LEU A 138 -34.45 -2.62 -2.01
C LEU A 138 -33.75 -2.32 -0.67
N ASN A 139 -32.70 -3.08 -0.36
CA ASN A 139 -31.89 -2.90 0.84
C ASN A 139 -30.52 -2.33 0.49
N MET A 140 -30.52 -1.11 -0.06
CA MET A 140 -29.27 -0.44 -0.43
C MET A 140 -28.37 -0.21 0.77
N ALA A 141 -28.90 0.20 1.92
CA ALA A 141 -28.11 0.48 3.12
C ALA A 141 -27.37 -0.76 3.63
N GLY A 142 -28.07 -1.91 3.73
CA GLY A 142 -27.46 -3.17 4.14
C GLY A 142 -26.41 -3.66 3.15
N ALA A 143 -26.72 -3.61 1.85
CA ALA A 143 -25.81 -4.02 0.79
C ALA A 143 -24.54 -3.16 0.74
N VAL A 144 -24.66 -1.83 0.84
CA VAL A 144 -23.52 -0.91 0.95
C VAL A 144 -22.72 -1.22 2.19
N GLY A 145 -23.37 -1.37 3.35
CA GLY A 145 -22.69 -1.66 4.62
C GLY A 145 -21.83 -2.93 4.56
N GLN A 146 -22.37 -4.02 4.00
CA GLN A 146 -21.64 -5.27 3.82
C GLN A 146 -20.49 -5.13 2.81
N ALA A 147 -20.75 -4.53 1.64
CA ALA A 147 -19.73 -4.34 0.62
C ALA A 147 -18.57 -3.46 1.11
N THR A 148 -18.88 -2.32 1.75
CA THR A 148 -17.88 -1.42 2.33
C THR A 148 -17.11 -2.12 3.46
N GLY A 149 -17.79 -2.88 4.33
CA GLY A 149 -17.15 -3.65 5.39
C GLY A 149 -16.16 -4.68 4.84
N THR A 150 -16.57 -5.44 3.82
CA THR A 150 -15.69 -6.41 3.15
C THR A 150 -14.48 -5.74 2.49
N LEU A 151 -14.69 -4.62 1.78
CA LEU A 151 -13.61 -3.91 1.11
C LEU A 151 -12.62 -3.31 2.10
N LEU A 152 -13.11 -2.66 3.16
CA LEU A 152 -12.28 -2.07 4.20
C LEU A 152 -11.47 -3.13 4.96
N PHE A 153 -12.10 -4.27 5.27
CA PHE A 153 -11.42 -5.40 5.89
C PHE A 153 -10.32 -5.97 4.98
N SER A 154 -10.64 -6.22 3.71
CA SER A 154 -9.66 -6.67 2.71
C SER A 154 -8.49 -5.70 2.62
N TRP A 155 -8.75 -4.40 2.52
CA TRP A 155 -7.73 -3.37 2.44
C TRP A 155 -6.83 -3.32 3.68
N ALA A 156 -7.41 -3.44 4.88
CA ALA A 156 -6.66 -3.51 6.12
C ALA A 156 -5.73 -4.75 6.15
N VAL A 157 -6.25 -5.92 5.75
CA VAL A 157 -5.46 -7.16 5.68
C VAL A 157 -4.31 -7.04 4.68
N VAL A 158 -4.55 -6.54 3.46
CA VAL A 158 -3.49 -6.29 2.46
C VAL A 158 -2.39 -5.40 3.06
N SER A 159 -2.79 -4.32 3.73
CA SER A 159 -1.86 -3.33 4.27
C SER A 159 -0.98 -3.92 5.38
N VAL A 160 -1.58 -4.66 6.32
CA VAL A 160 -0.83 -5.32 7.40
C VAL A 160 0.08 -6.42 6.87
N VAL A 161 -0.41 -7.27 5.98
CA VAL A 161 0.37 -8.38 5.38
C VAL A 161 1.56 -7.84 4.60
N THR A 162 1.33 -6.84 3.75
CA THR A 162 2.41 -6.17 3.02
C THR A 162 3.44 -5.60 3.99
N TRP A 163 3.01 -4.88 5.02
CA TRP A 163 3.92 -4.29 6.01
C TRP A 163 4.79 -5.34 6.72
N ILE A 164 4.20 -6.48 7.12
CA ILE A 164 4.94 -7.59 7.76
C ILE A 164 6.02 -8.12 6.81
N ILE A 165 5.66 -8.36 5.55
CA ILE A 165 6.57 -8.93 4.55
C ILE A 165 7.72 -7.96 4.26
N LEU A 166 7.41 -6.67 4.06
CA LEU A 166 8.41 -5.63 3.83
C LEU A 166 9.36 -5.48 5.00
N LYS A 167 8.83 -5.39 6.22
CA LYS A 167 9.65 -5.24 7.44
C LYS A 167 10.53 -6.48 7.68
N THR A 168 10.02 -7.66 7.36
CA THR A 168 10.79 -8.90 7.45
C THR A 168 11.88 -8.96 6.40
N HIS A 169 11.55 -8.60 5.17
CA HIS A 169 12.49 -8.50 4.06
C HIS A 169 13.66 -7.59 4.42
N LYS A 170 13.39 -6.38 4.95
CA LYS A 170 14.40 -5.43 5.44
C LYS A 170 15.33 -6.06 6.48
N LYS A 171 14.74 -6.67 7.51
CA LYS A 171 15.48 -7.25 8.64
C LYS A 171 16.39 -8.40 8.19
N ILE A 172 15.93 -9.24 7.26
CA ILE A 172 16.74 -10.36 6.76
C ILE A 172 17.82 -9.88 5.80
N SER A 173 17.53 -8.89 4.95
CA SER A 173 18.50 -8.31 4.01
C SER A 173 19.75 -7.78 4.72
N ARG A 174 19.57 -7.16 5.89
CA ARG A 174 20.66 -6.62 6.74
C ARG A 174 21.34 -7.67 7.64
N SER A 175 20.86 -8.92 7.65
CA SER A 175 21.33 -9.96 8.55
C SER A 175 22.30 -10.93 7.85
N LYS A 176 23.10 -11.65 8.64
CA LYS A 176 23.97 -12.75 8.17
C LYS A 176 23.17 -13.87 7.48
N TYR A 177 21.85 -13.91 7.66
CA TYR A 177 20.95 -14.91 7.07
C TYR A 177 20.46 -14.59 5.64
N LYS A 178 21.11 -13.68 4.90
CA LYS A 178 20.76 -13.34 3.51
C LYS A 178 20.59 -14.57 2.61
N LYS A 179 21.38 -15.63 2.82
CA LYS A 179 21.30 -16.91 2.08
C LYS A 179 19.97 -17.67 2.28
N TYR A 180 19.27 -17.43 3.39
CA TYR A 180 18.00 -18.08 3.74
C TYR A 180 16.79 -17.15 3.57
N LYS A 181 16.97 -15.97 2.96
CA LYS A 181 15.94 -14.95 2.80
C LYS A 181 14.66 -15.50 2.19
N ASP A 182 14.75 -16.15 1.03
CA ASP A 182 13.58 -16.63 0.31
C ASP A 182 12.86 -17.75 1.07
N ARG A 183 13.60 -18.59 1.81
CA ARG A 183 13.00 -19.63 2.66
C ARG A 183 12.22 -19.05 3.82
N ILE A 184 12.79 -18.08 4.55
CA ILE A 184 12.12 -17.47 5.70
C ILE A 184 10.88 -16.70 5.24
N LEU A 185 11.01 -15.92 4.15
CA LEU A 185 9.90 -15.16 3.59
C LEU A 185 8.80 -16.10 3.09
N GLY A 186 9.18 -17.20 2.44
CA GLY A 186 8.25 -18.25 2.00
C GLY A 186 7.51 -18.92 3.16
N VAL A 187 8.17 -19.19 4.30
CA VAL A 187 7.52 -19.74 5.49
C VAL A 187 6.51 -18.77 6.09
N ILE A 188 6.85 -17.48 6.17
CA ILE A 188 5.92 -16.45 6.65
C ILE A 188 4.72 -16.34 5.71
N GLN A 189 4.98 -16.29 4.40
CA GLN A 189 3.92 -16.25 3.39
C GLN A 189 3.01 -17.47 3.47
N PHE A 190 3.59 -18.66 3.65
CA PHE A 190 2.84 -19.89 3.87
C PHE A 190 1.96 -19.81 5.11
N GLY A 191 2.50 -19.32 6.24
CA GLY A 191 1.73 -19.09 7.46
C GLY A 191 0.55 -18.14 7.26
N ILE A 192 0.73 -17.07 6.48
CA ILE A 192 -0.35 -16.13 6.15
C ILE A 192 -1.42 -16.81 5.28
N TYR A 193 -1.04 -17.63 4.30
CA TYR A 193 -1.99 -18.37 3.46
C TYR A 193 -2.76 -19.46 4.20
N MET A 194 -2.22 -19.99 5.30
CA MET A 194 -2.95 -20.96 6.13
C MET A 194 -4.24 -20.37 6.72
N ILE A 195 -4.32 -19.05 6.95
CA ILE A 195 -5.52 -18.38 7.45
C ILE A 195 -6.69 -18.52 6.48
N PRO A 196 -6.64 -17.99 5.24
CA PRO A 196 -7.75 -18.15 4.29
C PRO A 196 -7.97 -19.60 3.87
N ALA A 197 -6.92 -20.44 3.85
CA ALA A 197 -7.06 -21.88 3.62
C ALA A 197 -7.92 -22.56 4.70
N SER A 198 -7.63 -22.27 5.97
CA SER A 198 -8.39 -22.80 7.10
C SER A 198 -9.84 -22.31 7.13
N MET A 199 -10.09 -21.05 6.77
CA MET A 199 -11.45 -20.51 6.63
C MET A 199 -12.19 -21.19 5.47
N THR A 200 -11.53 -21.44 4.35
CA THR A 200 -12.13 -22.15 3.21
C THR A 200 -12.47 -23.60 3.58
N ALA A 201 -11.57 -24.29 4.28
CA ALA A 201 -11.83 -25.65 4.76
C ALA A 201 -12.97 -25.68 5.80
N GLY A 202 -12.96 -24.75 6.75
CA GLY A 202 -14.01 -24.62 7.77
C GLY A 202 -15.38 -24.35 7.16
N THR A 203 -15.47 -23.44 6.19
CA THR A 203 -16.73 -23.12 5.48
C THR A 203 -17.24 -24.30 4.67
N ALA A 204 -16.35 -25.08 4.04
CA ALA A 204 -16.72 -26.32 3.36
C ALA A 204 -17.27 -27.39 4.32
N VAL A 205 -16.68 -27.52 5.52
CA VAL A 205 -17.19 -28.43 6.57
C VAL A 205 -18.54 -27.96 7.10
N LEU A 206 -18.71 -26.66 7.39
CA LEU A 206 -20.00 -26.12 7.82
C LEU A 206 -21.09 -26.37 6.77
N ARG A 207 -20.74 -26.28 5.47
CA ARG A 207 -21.66 -26.57 4.38
C ARG A 207 -21.98 -28.06 4.26
N SER A 208 -21.01 -28.95 4.48
CA SER A 208 -21.23 -30.41 4.38
C SER A 208 -22.16 -30.92 5.48
N VAL A 209 -22.08 -30.33 6.68
CA VAL A 209 -22.98 -30.60 7.81
C VAL A 209 -24.33 -29.88 7.67
N ARG A 210 -24.57 -29.14 6.58
CA ARG A 210 -25.77 -28.31 6.33
C ARG A 210 -26.05 -27.28 7.43
N PHE A 211 -25.01 -26.85 8.15
CA PHE A 211 -25.15 -25.84 9.19
C PHE A 211 -25.38 -24.44 8.60
N ILE A 212 -24.81 -24.20 7.42
CA ILE A 212 -24.97 -22.94 6.67
C ILE A 212 -25.72 -23.17 5.36
N SER A 213 -26.47 -22.16 4.95
CA SER A 213 -27.14 -22.13 3.66
C SER A 213 -26.15 -22.07 2.49
N LEU A 214 -26.62 -22.42 1.28
CA LEU A 214 -25.79 -22.34 0.07
C LEU A 214 -25.30 -20.91 -0.20
N LEU A 215 -26.16 -19.92 0.02
CA LEU A 215 -25.83 -18.52 -0.22
C LEU A 215 -24.76 -18.02 0.77
N SER A 216 -24.96 -18.26 2.07
CA SER A 216 -23.97 -17.89 3.10
C SER A 216 -22.63 -18.59 2.87
N TYR A 217 -22.65 -19.83 2.35
CA TYR A 217 -21.44 -20.52 1.91
C TYR A 217 -20.75 -19.78 0.74
N LEU A 218 -21.49 -19.33 -0.27
CA LEU A 218 -20.94 -18.57 -1.39
C LEU A 218 -20.39 -17.20 -0.97
N GLU A 219 -21.06 -16.49 -0.05
CA GLU A 219 -20.58 -15.24 0.53
C GLU A 219 -19.26 -15.44 1.29
N LEU A 220 -19.20 -16.46 2.15
CA LEU A 220 -17.98 -16.81 2.88
C LEU A 220 -16.87 -17.28 1.94
N LEU A 221 -17.20 -18.00 0.87
CA LEU A 221 -16.24 -18.38 -0.16
C LEU A 221 -15.69 -17.16 -0.91
N ALA A 222 -16.56 -16.24 -1.32
CA ALA A 222 -16.17 -14.97 -1.96
C ALA A 222 -15.24 -14.16 -1.04
N PHE A 223 -15.58 -14.07 0.25
CA PHE A 223 -14.73 -13.45 1.26
C PHE A 223 -13.37 -14.14 1.40
N CYS A 224 -13.33 -15.48 1.40
CA CYS A 224 -12.08 -16.23 1.40
C CYS A 224 -11.25 -15.95 0.15
N ILE A 225 -11.86 -15.87 -1.04
CA ILE A 225 -11.17 -15.54 -2.29
C ILE A 225 -10.58 -14.12 -2.24
N ILE A 226 -11.33 -13.15 -1.72
CA ILE A 226 -10.85 -11.80 -1.46
C ILE A 226 -9.62 -11.84 -0.55
N LEU A 227 -9.65 -12.63 0.53
CA LEU A 227 -8.49 -12.78 1.42
C LEU A 227 -7.30 -13.46 0.75
N TRP A 228 -7.53 -14.50 -0.06
CA TRP A 228 -6.48 -15.12 -0.86
C TRP A 228 -5.82 -14.11 -1.80
N ALA A 229 -6.62 -13.38 -2.58
CA ALA A 229 -6.11 -12.34 -3.49
C ALA A 229 -5.38 -11.24 -2.73
N SER A 230 -5.91 -10.82 -1.58
CA SER A 230 -5.35 -9.78 -0.70
C SER A 230 -4.03 -10.18 -0.05
N THR A 231 -3.85 -11.47 0.25
CA THR A 231 -2.63 -12.00 0.88
C THR A 231 -1.55 -12.32 -0.15
N MET A 232 -1.87 -12.33 -1.45
CA MET A 232 -0.89 -12.56 -2.52
C MET A 232 0.08 -11.39 -2.67
N VAL A 233 1.17 -11.45 -1.91
CA VAL A 233 2.32 -10.56 -2.08
C VAL A 233 3.42 -11.30 -2.82
N LEU A 234 3.65 -10.90 -4.07
CA LEU A 234 4.73 -11.44 -4.89
C LEU A 234 6.08 -10.86 -4.47
N HIS A 235 6.69 -11.47 -3.46
CA HIS A 235 8.04 -11.16 -3.03
C HIS A 235 9.09 -11.19 -4.16
N CYS A 236 8.88 -12.02 -5.19
CA CYS A 236 9.79 -12.12 -6.35
C CYS A 236 9.85 -10.84 -7.21
N PHE A 237 8.86 -9.95 -7.12
CA PHE A 237 8.81 -8.72 -7.93
C PHE A 237 9.08 -7.44 -7.14
N LEU A 238 9.42 -7.56 -5.86
CA LEU A 238 9.99 -6.44 -5.13
C LEU A 238 11.44 -6.25 -5.57
N SER A 239 11.69 -5.14 -6.25
CA SER A 239 13.05 -4.69 -6.54
C SER A 239 13.69 -4.09 -5.29
N GLU A 240 15.00 -3.86 -5.36
CA GLU A 240 15.83 -3.37 -4.26
C GLU A 240 15.19 -2.21 -3.48
N GLU A 241 15.44 -2.20 -2.17
CA GLU A 241 15.10 -1.07 -1.30
C GLU A 241 15.78 0.19 -1.88
N LEU A 242 15.10 1.33 -1.88
CA LEU A 242 15.84 2.59 -2.02
C LEU A 242 16.73 2.67 -0.79
N ASP A 243 18.04 2.49 -0.98
CA ASP A 243 18.99 2.68 0.11
C ASP A 243 18.76 4.09 0.67
N THR A 244 18.29 4.16 1.90
CA THR A 244 18.25 5.44 2.63
C THR A 244 19.66 6.01 2.69
N ILE A 245 19.79 7.35 2.71
CA ILE A 245 21.12 7.99 2.81
C ILE A 245 21.91 7.42 4.00
N GLU A 246 21.24 7.14 5.12
CA GLU A 246 21.85 6.53 6.29
C GLU A 246 22.37 5.11 6.05
N ASP A 247 21.70 4.31 5.21
CA ASP A 247 22.19 2.99 4.81
C ASP A 247 23.38 3.10 3.85
N LEU A 248 23.39 4.08 2.95
CA LEU A 248 24.55 4.36 2.08
C LEU A 248 25.75 4.79 2.91
N ILE A 249 25.55 5.64 3.92
CA ILE A 249 26.58 6.04 4.88
C ILE A 249 27.09 4.83 5.65
N ASP A 250 26.20 4.04 6.26
CA ASP A 250 26.58 2.89 7.09
C ASP A 250 27.22 1.76 6.28
N LYS A 251 26.97 1.68 4.98
CA LYS A 251 27.63 0.76 4.05
C LYS A 251 29.01 1.28 3.66
N GLY A 252 29.12 2.54 3.24
CA GLY A 252 30.40 3.16 2.88
C GLY A 252 31.39 3.22 4.06
N VAL A 253 30.91 3.48 5.28
CA VAL A 253 31.71 3.39 6.51
C VAL A 253 32.22 1.96 6.74
N ARG A 254 31.37 0.94 6.54
CA ARG A 254 31.74 -0.46 6.75
C ARG A 254 32.77 -0.94 5.74
N ASP A 255 32.54 -0.69 4.46
CA ASP A 255 33.39 -1.19 3.38
C ASP A 255 34.81 -0.59 3.48
N ARG A 256 34.93 0.68 3.92
CA ARG A 256 36.24 1.31 4.19
C ARG A 256 36.90 0.81 5.47
N VAL A 257 36.17 0.66 6.57
CA VAL A 257 36.73 0.09 7.81
C VAL A 257 37.25 -1.32 7.55
N ASP A 258 36.52 -2.14 6.79
CA ASP A 258 36.95 -3.50 6.46
C ASP A 258 38.14 -3.53 5.47
N SER A 259 38.22 -2.57 4.54
CA SER A 259 39.38 -2.34 3.67
C SER A 259 40.64 -1.96 4.46
N GLU A 260 40.53 -1.02 5.40
CA GLU A 260 41.68 -0.58 6.22
C GLU A 260 42.17 -1.70 7.12
N LEU A 261 41.27 -2.47 7.77
CA LEU A 261 41.63 -3.62 8.59
C LEU A 261 42.25 -4.78 7.81
N SER A 262 41.93 -4.94 6.53
CA SER A 262 42.54 -5.97 5.68
C SER A 262 43.90 -5.54 5.11
N SER A 263 44.16 -4.23 5.02
CA SER A 263 45.48 -3.67 4.67
C SER A 263 46.44 -3.57 5.86
N GLY A 264 45.91 -3.43 7.09
CA GLY A 264 46.66 -3.28 8.34
C GLY A 264 46.97 -4.59 9.06
N SER A 265 47.49 -5.61 8.37
CA SER A 265 48.00 -6.82 9.03
C SER A 265 49.48 -6.62 9.42
N ASN A 266 49.70 -6.08 10.63
CA ASN A 266 50.75 -6.48 11.58
C ASN A 266 51.06 -5.33 12.56
N GLU A 267 50.28 -5.18 13.64
CA GLU A 267 50.83 -4.94 14.98
C GLU A 267 49.73 -5.07 16.03
N GLY A 268 50.04 -5.81 17.10
CA GLY A 268 49.06 -6.33 18.03
C GLY A 268 48.62 -5.34 19.12
N VAL A 269 47.39 -5.57 19.57
CA VAL A 269 46.93 -5.41 20.96
C VAL A 269 46.94 -3.96 21.48
N GLY A 270 46.06 -3.13 20.91
CA GLY A 270 45.59 -1.87 21.54
C GLY A 270 44.21 -1.39 21.04
N GLU A 271 43.56 -2.13 20.15
CA GLU A 271 42.80 -1.56 19.04
C GLU A 271 41.26 -1.56 19.20
N MET A 272 40.75 -1.81 20.42
CA MET A 272 39.29 -1.84 20.64
C MET A 272 38.70 -0.47 20.97
N ILE A 273 39.51 0.44 21.54
CA ILE A 273 39.09 1.80 21.91
C ILE A 273 39.12 2.73 20.67
N THR A 274 40.11 2.57 19.78
CA THR A 274 40.25 3.37 18.56
C THR A 274 39.19 3.09 17.50
N ARG A 275 38.74 1.83 17.34
CA ARG A 275 37.78 1.47 16.29
C ARG A 275 36.44 2.20 16.41
N LYS A 276 35.93 2.40 17.63
CA LYS A 276 34.64 3.07 17.86
C LYS A 276 34.74 4.57 17.56
N ASP A 277 35.82 5.21 17.96
CA ASP A 277 36.05 6.64 17.73
C ASP A 277 36.33 6.94 16.25
N ILE A 278 37.08 6.07 15.56
CA ILE A 278 37.29 6.15 14.10
C ILE A 278 35.95 6.00 13.36
N THR A 279 35.12 5.02 13.73
CA THR A 279 33.81 4.80 13.07
C THR A 279 32.89 6.00 13.24
N THR A 280 32.91 6.66 14.42
CA THR A 280 32.03 7.79 14.72
C THR A 280 32.48 9.05 13.98
N THR A 281 33.78 9.36 14.03
CA THR A 281 34.38 10.51 13.33
C THR A 281 34.22 10.37 11.81
N TYR A 282 34.42 9.15 11.28
CA TYR A 282 34.28 8.88 9.86
C TYR A 282 32.83 8.97 9.37
N LYS A 283 31.88 8.46 10.17
CA LYS A 283 30.44 8.60 9.90
C LYS A 283 30.00 10.06 9.84
N GLU A 284 30.54 10.89 10.72
CA GLU A 284 30.25 12.33 10.76
C GLU A 284 30.84 13.07 9.54
N ASN A 285 32.06 12.71 9.13
CA ASN A 285 32.69 13.24 7.92
C ASN A 285 31.96 12.86 6.63
N ILE A 286 31.54 11.60 6.47
CA ILE A 286 30.71 11.19 5.32
C ILE A 286 29.37 11.91 5.35
N LYS A 287 28.72 12.04 6.52
CA LYS A 287 27.45 12.76 6.64
C LYS A 287 27.59 14.22 6.19
N LYS A 288 28.69 14.88 6.57
CA LYS A 288 29.03 16.25 6.15
C LYS A 288 29.32 16.34 4.64
N LEU A 289 30.04 15.37 4.08
CA LEU A 289 30.35 15.30 2.65
C LEU A 289 29.07 15.11 1.82
N ILE A 290 28.20 14.19 2.23
CA ILE A 290 26.90 13.95 1.58
C ILE A 290 26.00 15.17 1.69
N GLY A 291 25.97 15.82 2.87
CA GLY A 291 25.25 17.07 3.07
C GLY A 291 25.69 18.15 2.07
N LYS A 292 27.01 18.36 1.92
CA LYS A 292 27.57 19.30 0.95
C LYS A 292 27.27 18.90 -0.51
N MET A 293 27.39 17.62 -0.84
CA MET A 293 27.12 17.13 -2.20
C MET A 293 25.63 17.28 -2.56
N ALA A 294 24.73 17.04 -1.59
CA ALA A 294 23.30 17.27 -1.73
C ALA A 294 22.96 18.75 -1.88
N GLU A 295 23.58 19.62 -1.09
CA GLU A 295 23.42 21.08 -1.18
C GLU A 295 23.86 21.60 -2.56
N VAL A 296 25.04 21.18 -3.03
CA VAL A 296 25.58 21.59 -4.35
C VAL A 296 24.72 21.10 -5.50
N GLU A 297 24.27 19.83 -5.50
CA GLU A 297 23.41 19.32 -6.57
C GLU A 297 21.99 19.88 -6.51
N CYS A 298 21.46 20.15 -5.31
CA CYS A 298 20.19 20.85 -5.14
C CYS A 298 20.28 22.29 -5.67
N GLN A 299 21.33 23.02 -5.30
CA GLN A 299 21.60 24.36 -5.83
C GLN A 299 21.76 24.33 -7.35
N LYS A 300 22.54 23.42 -7.92
CA LYS A 300 22.66 23.28 -9.39
C LYS A 300 21.33 22.99 -10.06
N ALA A 301 20.51 22.10 -9.50
CA ALA A 301 19.21 21.75 -10.07
C ALA A 301 18.22 22.93 -10.00
N VAL A 302 18.24 23.68 -8.90
CA VAL A 302 17.46 24.90 -8.71
C VAL A 302 17.93 26.00 -9.67
N THR A 303 19.23 26.30 -9.75
CA THR A 303 19.79 27.33 -10.64
C THR A 303 19.57 27.00 -12.13
N ASN A 304 19.76 25.74 -12.55
CA ASN A 304 19.50 25.35 -13.94
C ASN A 304 18.03 25.48 -14.33
N LYS A 305 17.09 25.39 -13.38
CA LYS A 305 15.66 25.50 -13.64
C LYS A 305 15.08 26.88 -13.37
N ILE A 306 15.66 27.69 -12.49
CA ILE A 306 15.37 29.14 -12.41
C ILE A 306 15.77 29.82 -13.74
N ALA A 307 16.84 29.34 -14.39
CA ALA A 307 17.23 29.79 -15.74
C ALA A 307 16.24 29.36 -16.85
N VAL A 308 15.38 28.38 -16.60
CA VAL A 308 14.37 27.85 -17.53
C VAL A 308 13.00 28.02 -16.87
N TYR A 309 12.47 29.25 -16.89
CA TYR A 309 11.13 29.60 -16.40
C TYR A 309 10.06 28.55 -16.82
N LEU A 310 9.72 27.56 -15.98
CA LEU A 310 8.57 26.64 -16.19
C LEU A 310 8.29 25.74 -14.96
N GLU A 311 7.13 25.97 -14.32
CA GLU A 311 5.98 25.04 -14.14
C GLU A 311 6.17 23.51 -13.95
N GLU A 312 7.33 22.98 -13.59
CA GLU A 312 7.46 21.57 -13.18
C GLU A 312 7.44 21.39 -11.65
N ASP A 313 6.73 20.34 -11.20
CA ASP A 313 6.66 19.92 -9.78
C ASP A 313 8.06 19.84 -9.15
N LEU A 314 8.25 20.57 -8.06
CA LEU A 314 9.46 20.62 -7.22
C LEU A 314 9.98 19.21 -6.85
N GLU A 315 9.08 18.23 -6.80
CA GLU A 315 9.35 16.82 -6.52
C GLU A 315 10.23 16.16 -7.61
N THR A 316 10.06 16.55 -8.87
CA THR A 316 10.88 16.02 -9.99
C THR A 316 12.33 16.52 -9.92
N VAL A 317 12.50 17.79 -9.54
CA VAL A 317 13.81 18.46 -9.42
C VAL A 317 14.63 17.87 -8.29
N THR A 318 14.01 17.73 -7.12
CA THR A 318 14.63 17.14 -5.94
C THR A 318 15.01 15.67 -6.19
N THR A 319 14.21 14.92 -6.94
CA THR A 319 14.53 13.53 -7.28
C THR A 319 15.72 13.40 -8.23
N GLU A 320 15.84 14.28 -9.23
CA GLU A 320 16.98 14.27 -10.16
C GLU A 320 18.28 14.63 -9.44
N ALA A 321 18.27 15.68 -8.61
CA ALA A 321 19.40 16.06 -7.77
C ALA A 321 19.83 14.90 -6.86
N PHE A 322 18.85 14.26 -6.19
CA PHE A 322 19.13 13.11 -5.32
C PHE A 322 19.75 11.92 -6.08
N SER A 323 19.31 11.65 -7.31
CA SER A 323 19.88 10.58 -8.13
C SER A 323 21.35 10.83 -8.49
N ARG A 324 21.72 12.09 -8.75
CA ARG A 324 23.11 12.51 -9.05
C ARG A 324 23.98 12.43 -7.81
N VAL A 325 23.46 12.85 -6.65
CA VAL A 325 24.13 12.70 -5.35
C VAL A 325 24.41 11.23 -5.07
N ARG A 326 23.44 10.33 -5.29
CA ARG A 326 23.63 8.89 -5.12
C ARG A 326 24.74 8.33 -6.01
N GLN A 327 24.76 8.71 -7.29
CA GLN A 327 25.84 8.29 -8.21
C GLN A 327 27.20 8.86 -7.81
N GLY A 328 27.24 10.10 -7.32
CA GLY A 328 28.45 10.72 -6.77
C GLY A 328 28.99 9.95 -5.56
N ILE A 329 28.12 9.60 -4.62
CA ILE A 329 28.48 8.80 -3.43
C ILE A 329 29.05 7.44 -3.83
N ILE A 330 28.42 6.72 -4.77
CA ILE A 330 28.89 5.41 -5.23
C ILE A 330 30.29 5.55 -5.85
N LYS A 331 30.50 6.52 -6.75
CA LYS A 331 31.81 6.77 -7.36
C LYS A 331 32.89 7.14 -6.34
N GLU A 332 32.56 7.95 -5.34
CA GLU A 332 33.53 8.38 -4.31
C GLU A 332 33.87 7.26 -3.31
N THR A 333 32.91 6.34 -3.09
CA THR A 333 33.10 5.17 -2.25
C THR A 333 33.94 4.10 -2.95
N GLU A 334 33.90 4.04 -4.29
CA GLU A 334 34.66 3.08 -5.11
C GLU A 334 36.07 3.55 -5.54
N ARG A 335 36.46 4.82 -5.30
CA ARG A 335 37.82 5.28 -5.61
C ARG A 335 38.85 4.58 -4.71
N PRO A 336 39.93 3.99 -5.29
CA PRO A 336 41.03 3.46 -4.51
C PRO A 336 41.74 4.59 -3.75
N VAL A 337 42.15 4.31 -2.51
CA VAL A 337 42.87 5.24 -1.63
C VAL A 337 44.30 5.41 -2.15
N GLU A 338 44.48 6.13 -3.24
CA GLU A 338 45.77 6.71 -3.58
C GLU A 338 45.78 8.17 -3.11
N GLY A 339 46.22 8.39 -1.88
CA GLY A 339 46.70 9.69 -1.41
C GLY A 339 45.66 10.64 -0.78
N THR A 340 45.09 10.27 0.37
CA THR A 340 44.22 11.12 1.20
C THR A 340 44.89 12.41 1.73
N GLN A 341 46.15 12.68 1.40
CA GLN A 341 46.84 13.90 1.80
C GLN A 341 46.59 15.09 0.85
N ASN A 342 46.13 14.86 -0.39
CA ASN A 342 45.91 15.92 -1.38
C ASN A 342 44.44 16.38 -1.48
N ASP A 343 43.45 15.56 -1.10
CA ASP A 343 42.03 15.89 -1.28
C ASP A 343 41.49 16.98 -0.32
N ILE A 344 42.23 17.31 0.74
CA ILE A 344 41.88 18.46 1.60
C ILE A 344 42.15 19.79 0.87
N ASN A 345 43.10 19.83 -0.07
CA ASN A 345 43.38 21.03 -0.87
C ASN A 345 42.37 21.23 -2.01
N ASP A 346 41.79 20.16 -2.56
CA ASP A 346 40.78 20.27 -3.63
C ASP A 346 39.42 20.75 -3.09
N VAL A 347 39.09 20.46 -1.82
CA VAL A 347 37.91 21.02 -1.16
C VAL A 347 38.06 22.52 -0.89
N GLN A 348 39.28 23.02 -0.66
CA GLN A 348 39.54 24.47 -0.56
C GLN A 348 39.48 25.17 -1.92
N GLN A 349 39.79 24.50 -3.04
CA GLN A 349 39.60 25.07 -4.37
C GLN A 349 38.13 25.28 -4.74
N ILE A 350 37.22 24.43 -4.24
CA ILE A 350 35.76 24.62 -4.41
C ILE A 350 35.27 25.85 -3.63
N GLU A 351 35.86 26.13 -2.46
CA GLU A 351 35.56 27.32 -1.64
C GLU A 351 36.00 28.62 -2.36
N LEU A 352 37.07 28.58 -3.14
CA LEU A 352 37.57 29.72 -3.92
C LEU A 352 36.66 30.06 -5.14
N VAL A 353 36.06 29.05 -5.77
CA VAL A 353 35.19 29.24 -6.96
C VAL A 353 33.80 29.77 -6.56
N VAL A 354 33.30 29.43 -5.37
CA VAL A 354 32.01 29.95 -4.87
C VAL A 354 32.12 31.41 -4.44
N HIS A 355 33.25 31.84 -3.88
CA HIS A 355 33.47 33.25 -3.53
C HIS A 355 33.70 34.17 -4.74
N LEU A 356 34.21 33.65 -5.86
CA LEU A 356 34.48 34.47 -7.06
C LEU A 356 33.23 34.73 -7.92
N ASN A 357 32.13 34.01 -7.71
CA ASN A 357 30.87 34.21 -8.45
C ASN A 357 29.78 34.95 -7.64
N GLY A 358 30.09 35.40 -6.42
CA GLY A 358 29.15 36.09 -5.53
C GLY A 358 29.17 37.63 -5.62
N ASP A 359 30.20 38.22 -6.21
CA ASP A 359 30.34 39.69 -6.32
C ASP A 359 30.10 40.16 -7.75
N THR A 360 28.84 40.34 -8.12
CA THR A 360 28.43 41.35 -9.13
C THR A 360 26.92 41.53 -9.05
N GLY A 361 26.47 42.57 -8.34
CA GLY A 361 25.06 42.94 -8.36
C GLY A 361 24.56 43.82 -7.22
N GLU A 362 25.38 44.72 -6.71
CA GLU A 362 24.91 45.81 -5.85
C GLU A 362 24.39 46.94 -6.75
N GLN A 363 23.07 47.12 -6.82
CA GLN A 363 22.50 48.41 -7.21
C GLN A 363 21.23 48.71 -6.40
N ALA A 364 21.34 49.83 -5.69
CA ALA A 364 20.34 50.45 -4.87
C ALA A 364 19.10 50.89 -5.67
N GLY A 365 17.95 50.75 -5.02
CA GLY A 365 16.69 51.37 -5.41
C GLY A 365 15.83 51.55 -4.16
N ASN A 366 15.80 52.78 -3.67
CA ASN A 366 14.95 53.30 -2.59
C ASN A 366 13.47 53.37 -3.03
N GLU A 367 12.61 53.64 -2.02
CA GLU A 367 11.19 54.06 -2.10
C GLU A 367 10.20 52.90 -2.32
N GLU A 368 9.10 52.74 -1.58
CA GLU A 368 8.34 53.65 -0.71
C GLU A 368 7.50 52.81 0.28
N GLU A 369 7.24 53.38 1.46
CA GLU A 369 6.24 52.91 2.43
C GLU A 369 4.84 53.04 1.86
N GLU A 370 4.00 52.01 2.00
CA GLU A 370 2.55 52.19 2.12
C GLU A 370 2.00 51.17 3.13
N GLU A 371 1.56 51.72 4.26
CA GLU A 371 0.69 51.08 5.25
C GLU A 371 -0.69 50.86 4.62
N GLU A 372 -1.24 49.65 4.71
CA GLU A 372 -2.68 49.47 4.84
C GLU A 372 -2.97 48.37 5.87
N GLU A 373 -3.40 48.82 7.05
CA GLU A 373 -4.27 48.07 7.95
C GLU A 373 -5.59 47.77 7.23
N GLU A 374 -6.03 46.51 7.21
CA GLU A 374 -7.46 46.28 7.38
C GLU A 374 -7.78 45.02 8.18
N ASN A 375 -8.74 45.24 9.07
CA ASN A 375 -9.23 44.38 10.13
C ASN A 375 -10.19 43.29 9.63
N GLY A 376 -10.31 42.25 10.45
CA GLY A 376 -11.55 41.46 10.59
C GLY A 376 -11.65 40.24 9.67
N GLU A 377 -12.22 39.10 10.05
CA GLU A 377 -12.98 38.70 11.23
C GLU A 377 -12.84 37.18 11.37
N ILE A 378 -12.81 36.71 12.62
CA ILE A 378 -13.12 35.34 13.01
C ILE A 378 -14.64 35.25 13.17
N PRO A 379 -15.28 34.12 12.78
CA PRO A 379 -16.26 33.55 13.70
C PRO A 379 -16.10 32.04 13.88
N THR A 380 -15.72 31.71 15.12
CA THR A 380 -16.37 30.80 16.06
C THR A 380 -17.65 30.06 15.58
N VAL A 381 -17.56 28.72 15.64
CA VAL A 381 -18.52 27.74 16.24
C VAL A 381 -20.01 27.85 15.88
N MET A 382 -20.55 26.77 15.32
CA MET A 382 -21.84 26.24 15.76
C MET A 382 -21.85 24.70 15.77
N SER A 383 -22.01 24.16 16.98
CA SER A 383 -22.59 22.85 17.25
C SER A 383 -24.08 22.88 16.93
N THR A 384 -24.64 21.81 16.36
CA THR A 384 -26.00 21.37 16.72
C THR A 384 -26.15 19.87 16.48
N GLU A 385 -26.70 19.24 17.51
CA GLU A 385 -27.22 17.89 17.60
C GLU A 385 -28.38 17.67 16.61
N VAL A 386 -28.45 16.47 16.02
CA VAL A 386 -29.65 15.59 15.96
C VAL A 386 -29.16 14.15 16.03
#